data_AF-A0A957E9Z8-F1
#
_entry.id   AF-A0A957E9Z8-F1
#
_cell.length_a   1.000
_cell.length_b   1.000
_cell.length_c   1.000
_cell.angle_alpha   90.00
_cell.angle_beta   90.00
_cell.angle_gamma   90.00
#
_symmetry.space_group_name_H-M   'P 1'
#
loop_
_entity.id
_entity.type
_entity.pdbx_description
1 polymer ?
#
loop_
_entity_poly.entity_id
_entity_poly.type
_entity_poly.pdbx_seq_one_letter_code
_entity_poly.pdbx_strand_id
1 'polypeptide(L)'
;MTQLRHYMFTMDELLSLISDNPIDRFAERFGPGHGHLEMAYHAALPLALTPDLLYLIWANFRQDAHGKPLNMQWVTVADLILSPLCREIRHETYVMETAVRQELLDRMAKDERFGPEYILRLGQFIQHYASQYIQSNIPSLRQYAQAQQWAAQAYTEPDRLIESLASQYSQPPSEAETMRLAELLNTFSEPLNLDWVPTSVETAVNYDRLHTFGDSLAKFARGDRQTATRQLSRLLGPARELTVGTQSLPIPSRVAQALANQEEKIYAYRVTVQDETAVRATQFDHHNQMLGSQTSRITVPNNELSVDIPDTRAIDRTRFQNLLVDNFSVAEIGEFLEALNLEGALLEPGNTPRQIRELISHLRRRNRLDDLLKLCVQKKPSIDWSSLIENYVPPTGSEFFELVQLV
;
A
#
# COMPACT_ATOMS: atom_id res chain seq x y z
N MET A 1 -57.55 2.55 3.00
CA MET A 1 -56.64 2.36 4.16
C MET A 1 -55.23 2.11 3.65
N THR A 2 -54.43 3.17 3.49
CA THR A 2 -52.98 3.05 3.30
C THR A 2 -52.37 4.35 3.83
N GLN A 3 -51.98 4.35 5.11
CA GLN A 3 -51.23 5.46 5.69
C GLN A 3 -49.77 5.36 5.21
N LEU A 4 -49.37 6.26 4.33
CA LEU A 4 -47.96 6.57 4.07
C LEU A 4 -47.42 7.32 5.29
N ARG A 5 -46.71 6.61 6.17
CA ARG A 5 -45.89 7.24 7.22
C ARG A 5 -44.78 8.03 6.51
N HIS A 6 -44.89 9.35 6.55
CA HIS A 6 -43.77 10.24 6.28
C HIS A 6 -42.70 9.97 7.33
N TYR A 7 -41.57 9.38 6.91
CA TYR A 7 -40.33 9.45 7.68
C TYR A 7 -39.81 10.89 7.54
N MET A 8 -40.10 11.70 8.55
CA MET A 8 -39.49 13.01 8.70
C MET A 8 -38.12 12.77 9.33
N PHE A 9 -37.06 12.79 8.53
CA PHE A 9 -35.70 12.74 9.03
C PHE A 9 -35.45 13.98 9.91
N THR A 10 -34.85 13.80 11.08
CA THR A 10 -34.48 14.93 11.94
C THR A 10 -33.30 15.70 11.34
N MET A 11 -33.12 16.97 11.73
CA MET A 11 -31.98 17.78 11.26
C MET A 11 -30.64 17.12 11.64
N ASP A 12 -30.57 16.38 12.74
CA ASP A 12 -29.40 15.60 13.15
C ASP A 12 -29.12 14.42 12.20
N GLU A 13 -30.15 13.74 11.68
CA GLU A 13 -29.99 12.69 10.67
C GLU A 13 -29.50 13.26 9.33
N LEU A 14 -29.94 14.47 8.97
CA LEU A 14 -29.46 15.20 7.79
C LEU A 14 -28.03 15.74 7.96
N LEU A 15 -27.63 16.16 9.16
CA LEU A 15 -26.26 16.58 9.45
C LEU A 15 -25.29 15.39 9.47
N SER A 16 -25.73 14.21 9.93
CA SER A 16 -24.94 12.97 9.82
C SER A 16 -24.65 12.57 8.37
N LEU A 17 -25.50 12.95 7.41
CA LEU A 17 -25.24 12.73 5.99
C LEU A 17 -24.18 13.66 5.40
N ILE A 18 -23.78 14.72 6.11
CA ILE A 18 -22.80 15.73 5.68
C ILE A 18 -21.38 15.39 6.17
N SER A 19 -21.23 14.47 7.12
CA SER A 19 -19.94 13.84 7.39
C SER A 19 -19.66 12.76 6.34
N ASP A 20 -18.73 13.04 5.41
CA ASP A 20 -18.28 12.07 4.39
C ASP A 20 -17.54 10.86 5.00
N ASN A 21 -17.25 10.88 6.31
CA ASN A 21 -16.53 9.80 6.99
C ASN A 21 -17.51 8.84 7.69
N PRO A 22 -17.56 7.55 7.30
CA PRO A 22 -18.46 6.58 7.90
C PRO A 22 -18.28 6.38 9.41
N ILE A 23 -17.07 6.59 9.94
CA ILE A 23 -16.77 6.47 11.38
C ILE A 23 -17.46 7.59 12.17
N ASP A 24 -17.37 8.81 11.66
CA ASP A 24 -17.97 9.98 12.32
C ASP A 24 -19.49 9.87 12.31
N ARG A 25 -20.09 9.44 11.20
CA ARG A 25 -21.54 9.15 11.14
C ARG A 25 -21.98 8.09 12.14
N PHE A 26 -21.18 7.04 12.29
CA PHE A 26 -21.46 5.98 13.26
C PHE A 26 -21.41 6.54 14.69
N ALA A 27 -20.38 7.33 15.03
CA ALA A 27 -20.26 7.95 16.35
C ALA A 27 -21.39 8.95 16.64
N GLU A 28 -21.74 9.80 15.67
CA GLU A 28 -22.80 10.80 15.77
C GLU A 28 -24.16 10.16 16.00
N ARG A 29 -24.47 9.07 15.29
CA ARG A 29 -25.76 8.35 15.41
C ARG A 29 -26.08 7.93 16.85
N PHE A 30 -25.07 7.53 17.62
CA PHE A 30 -25.25 7.07 19.00
C PHE A 30 -24.94 8.15 20.04
N GLY A 31 -24.33 9.26 19.62
CA GLY A 31 -23.96 10.36 20.49
C GLY A 31 -22.71 10.09 21.35
N PRO A 32 -22.09 11.16 21.88
CA PRO A 32 -20.92 11.03 22.74
C PRO A 32 -21.26 10.35 24.07
N GLY A 33 -20.35 9.50 24.55
CA GLY A 33 -20.41 8.91 25.90
C GLY A 33 -21.14 7.58 26.04
N HIS A 34 -21.66 7.02 24.95
CA HIS A 34 -22.31 5.70 24.92
C HIS A 34 -21.34 4.53 24.64
N GLY A 35 -20.07 4.84 24.34
CA GLY A 35 -19.01 3.85 24.17
C GLY A 35 -18.99 3.15 22.80
N HIS A 36 -19.78 3.62 21.81
CA HIS A 36 -19.83 3.03 20.47
C HIS A 36 -18.54 3.23 19.70
N LEU A 37 -17.99 4.46 19.69
CA LEU A 37 -16.72 4.74 19.02
C LEU A 37 -15.58 3.96 19.69
N GLU A 38 -15.58 3.91 21.02
CA GLU A 38 -14.64 3.10 21.79
C GLU A 38 -14.73 1.63 21.38
N MET A 39 -15.93 1.05 21.28
CA MET A 39 -16.08 -0.34 20.82
C MET A 39 -15.56 -0.53 19.39
N ALA A 40 -15.78 0.45 18.50
CA ALA A 40 -15.25 0.42 17.13
C ALA A 40 -13.71 0.46 17.12
N TYR A 41 -13.06 1.26 17.97
CA TYR A 41 -11.61 1.25 18.11
C TYR A 41 -11.07 -0.14 18.47
N HIS A 42 -11.68 -0.82 19.46
CA HIS A 42 -11.21 -2.15 19.85
C HIS A 42 -11.46 -3.20 18.76
N ALA A 43 -12.60 -3.10 18.06
CA ALA A 43 -12.94 -4.01 16.97
C ALA A 43 -12.13 -3.77 15.69
N ALA A 44 -11.37 -2.69 15.62
CA ALA A 44 -10.49 -2.43 14.49
C ALA A 44 -9.19 -3.26 14.54
N LEU A 45 -8.78 -3.82 15.68
CA LEU A 45 -7.55 -4.62 15.70
C LEU A 45 -7.71 -6.03 15.08
N PRO A 46 -8.78 -6.81 15.37
CA PRO A 46 -9.00 -8.10 14.73
C PRO A 46 -9.28 -7.97 13.22
N LEU A 47 -8.86 -8.95 12.42
CA LEU A 47 -9.15 -8.99 10.97
C LEU A 47 -10.55 -9.48 10.64
N ALA A 48 -11.06 -10.40 11.44
CA ALA A 48 -12.43 -10.91 11.36
C ALA A 48 -13.10 -10.79 12.72
N LEU A 49 -14.38 -10.47 12.74
CA LEU A 49 -15.12 -10.21 13.96
C LEU A 49 -16.17 -11.30 14.13
N THR A 50 -16.19 -11.90 15.31
CA THR A 50 -17.28 -12.75 15.76
C THR A 50 -17.95 -12.09 16.96
N PRO A 51 -19.27 -12.30 17.20
CA PRO A 51 -19.91 -11.83 18.41
C PRO A 51 -19.17 -12.27 19.67
N ASP A 52 -18.72 -13.54 19.70
CA ASP A 52 -17.91 -14.10 20.79
C ASP A 52 -16.66 -13.27 21.10
N LEU A 53 -15.79 -13.04 20.11
CA LEU A 53 -14.58 -12.24 20.29
C LEU A 53 -14.90 -10.81 20.72
N LEU A 54 -15.91 -10.18 20.13
CA LEU A 54 -16.28 -8.81 20.48
C LEU A 54 -16.83 -8.69 21.91
N TYR A 55 -17.63 -9.65 22.37
CA TYR A 55 -18.09 -9.67 23.76
C TYR A 55 -16.95 -9.95 24.74
N LEU A 56 -15.98 -10.78 24.36
CA LEU A 56 -14.77 -10.99 25.17
C LEU A 56 -13.92 -9.72 25.25
N ILE A 57 -13.73 -9.00 24.14
CA ILE A 57 -13.07 -7.68 24.13
C ILE A 57 -13.85 -6.71 25.03
N TRP A 58 -15.15 -6.57 24.82
CA TRP A 58 -16.02 -5.70 25.61
C TRP A 58 -15.93 -5.98 27.11
N ALA A 59 -15.85 -7.25 27.52
CA ALA A 59 -15.77 -7.64 28.92
C ALA A 59 -14.42 -7.31 29.56
N ASN A 60 -13.32 -7.37 28.80
CA ASN A 60 -11.96 -7.21 29.31
C ASN A 60 -11.42 -5.78 29.20
N PHE A 61 -11.95 -4.97 28.28
CA PHE A 61 -11.45 -3.62 27.99
C PHE A 61 -12.46 -2.54 28.42
N ARG A 62 -12.82 -2.51 29.70
CA ARG A 62 -13.86 -1.60 30.25
C ARG A 62 -13.35 -0.18 30.57
N GLN A 63 -12.04 -0.03 30.63
CA GLN A 63 -11.36 1.16 31.12
C GLN A 63 -10.34 1.64 30.10
N ASP A 64 -10.08 2.93 30.10
CA ASP A 64 -9.03 3.57 29.32
C ASP A 64 -7.64 3.32 29.94
N ALA A 65 -6.59 3.84 29.31
CA ALA A 65 -5.20 3.71 29.76
C ALA A 65 -4.95 4.31 31.16
N HIS A 66 -5.82 5.22 31.61
CA HIS A 66 -5.76 5.87 32.92
C HIS A 66 -6.67 5.22 33.96
N GLY A 67 -7.35 4.11 33.61
CA GLY A 67 -8.27 3.39 34.49
C GLY A 67 -9.67 4.02 34.58
N LYS A 68 -9.98 5.01 33.74
CA LYS A 68 -11.32 5.64 33.72
C LYS A 68 -12.29 4.77 32.91
N PRO A 69 -13.56 4.63 33.34
CA PRO A 69 -14.55 3.85 32.59
C PRO A 69 -14.81 4.41 31.19
N LEU A 70 -14.88 3.52 30.19
CA LEU A 70 -15.21 3.84 28.80
C LEU A 70 -16.72 3.86 28.50
N ASN A 71 -17.56 3.51 29.49
CA ASN A 71 -19.02 3.46 29.40
C ASN A 71 -19.61 2.61 28.26
N MET A 72 -18.82 1.71 27.66
CA MET A 72 -19.30 0.79 26.61
C MET A 72 -20.44 -0.07 27.12
N GLN A 73 -21.64 0.05 26.57
CA GLN A 73 -22.75 -0.83 26.92
C GLN A 73 -22.62 -2.17 26.19
N TRP A 74 -23.19 -3.27 26.70
CA TRP A 74 -23.13 -4.56 26.00
C TRP A 74 -23.77 -4.49 24.61
N VAL A 75 -24.77 -3.62 24.43
CA VAL A 75 -25.46 -3.39 23.15
C VAL A 75 -24.55 -2.78 22.08
N THR A 76 -23.44 -2.12 22.46
CA THR A 76 -22.51 -1.51 21.48
C THR A 76 -21.89 -2.55 20.55
N VAL A 77 -21.76 -3.81 21.00
CA VAL A 77 -21.30 -4.94 20.17
C VAL A 77 -22.28 -5.22 19.04
N ALA A 78 -23.57 -5.35 19.37
CA ALA A 78 -24.62 -5.62 18.38
C ALA A 78 -24.80 -4.43 17.43
N ASP A 79 -24.82 -3.21 17.97
CA ASP A 79 -24.93 -1.99 17.18
C ASP A 79 -23.76 -1.83 16.19
N LEU A 80 -22.54 -2.22 16.59
CA LEU A 80 -21.35 -2.16 15.74
C LEU A 80 -21.40 -3.16 14.59
N ILE A 81 -21.65 -4.45 14.85
CA ILE A 81 -21.64 -5.49 13.81
C ILE A 81 -22.78 -5.33 12.81
N LEU A 82 -23.89 -4.71 13.23
CA LEU A 82 -25.03 -4.37 12.39
C LEU A 82 -24.93 -2.99 11.73
N SER A 83 -23.85 -2.24 11.99
CA SER A 83 -23.60 -0.95 11.37
C SER A 83 -22.95 -1.09 9.99
N PRO A 84 -23.00 -0.03 9.16
CA PRO A 84 -22.28 0.01 7.88
C PRO A 84 -20.75 -0.08 7.99
N LEU A 85 -20.16 0.01 9.20
CA LEU A 85 -18.72 -0.19 9.39
C LEU A 85 -18.32 -1.66 9.23
N CYS A 86 -19.28 -2.58 9.41
CA CYS A 86 -19.06 -4.01 9.36
C CYS A 86 -19.83 -4.63 8.19
N ARG A 87 -19.26 -5.67 7.58
CA ARG A 87 -19.95 -6.51 6.60
C ARG A 87 -19.83 -7.97 6.98
N GLU A 88 -20.95 -8.68 6.98
CA GLU A 88 -20.94 -10.13 7.15
C GLU A 88 -20.33 -10.81 5.91
N ILE A 89 -19.33 -11.67 6.11
CA ILE A 89 -18.66 -12.44 5.06
C ILE A 89 -19.01 -13.93 5.11
N ARG A 90 -19.49 -14.39 6.27
CA ARG A 90 -19.95 -15.75 6.57
C ARG A 90 -20.81 -15.65 7.81
N HIS A 91 -21.67 -16.65 8.04
CA HIS A 91 -22.45 -16.78 9.27
C HIS A 91 -21.64 -16.39 10.51
N GLU A 92 -22.10 -15.34 11.18
CA GLU A 92 -21.52 -14.80 12.43
C GLU A 92 -20.05 -14.34 12.32
N THR A 93 -19.56 -14.10 11.11
CA THR A 93 -18.22 -13.58 10.84
C THR A 93 -18.32 -12.31 10.01
N TYR A 94 -17.84 -11.22 10.59
CA TYR A 94 -17.90 -9.88 10.02
C TYR A 94 -16.50 -9.35 9.75
N VAL A 95 -16.37 -8.36 8.87
CA VAL A 95 -15.11 -7.66 8.61
C VAL A 95 -15.37 -6.16 8.55
N MET A 96 -14.40 -5.38 8.99
CA MET A 96 -14.30 -3.95 8.69
C MET A 96 -13.46 -3.76 7.43
N GLU A 97 -13.82 -2.80 6.58
CA GLU A 97 -12.98 -2.42 5.46
C GLU A 97 -11.61 -1.94 5.94
N THR A 98 -10.56 -2.24 5.18
CA THR A 98 -9.17 -1.93 5.58
C THR A 98 -8.95 -0.45 5.87
N ALA A 99 -9.52 0.45 5.06
CA ALA A 99 -9.40 1.89 5.28
C ALA A 99 -10.08 2.36 6.58
N VAL A 100 -11.28 1.83 6.89
CA VAL A 100 -11.99 2.12 8.15
C VAL A 100 -11.19 1.63 9.35
N ARG A 101 -10.66 0.40 9.24
CA ARG A 101 -9.85 -0.22 10.28
C ARG A 101 -8.59 0.59 10.58
N GLN A 102 -7.88 1.01 9.54
CA GLN A 102 -6.67 1.84 9.66
C GLN A 102 -6.97 3.19 10.31
N GLU A 103 -8.01 3.88 9.87
CA GLU A 103 -8.43 5.17 10.44
C GLU A 103 -8.83 5.04 11.93
N LEU A 104 -9.57 3.99 12.30
CA LEU A 104 -9.93 3.73 13.70
C LEU A 104 -8.70 3.49 14.58
N LEU A 105 -7.73 2.70 14.10
CA LEU A 105 -6.50 2.42 14.86
C LEU A 105 -5.58 3.63 14.95
N ASP A 106 -5.47 4.44 13.88
CA ASP A 106 -4.72 5.70 13.90
C ASP A 106 -5.31 6.70 14.90
N ARG A 107 -6.64 6.86 14.91
CA ARG A 107 -7.33 7.68 15.91
C ARG A 107 -7.13 7.15 17.32
N MET A 108 -7.24 5.84 17.53
CA MET A 108 -7.00 5.20 18.81
C MET A 108 -5.56 5.43 19.31
N ALA A 109 -4.57 5.35 18.42
CA ALA A 109 -3.16 5.58 18.77
C ALA A 109 -2.88 7.04 19.16
N LYS A 110 -3.62 8.00 18.61
CA LYS A 110 -3.48 9.45 18.89
C LYS A 110 -4.33 9.93 20.07
N ASP A 111 -5.33 9.17 20.47
CA ASP A 111 -6.20 9.50 21.60
C ASP A 111 -5.47 9.22 22.93
N GLU A 112 -5.31 10.26 23.75
CA GLU A 112 -4.62 10.19 25.04
C GLU A 112 -5.21 9.13 25.98
N ARG A 113 -6.50 8.80 25.83
CA ARG A 113 -7.17 7.76 26.61
C ARG A 113 -6.67 6.36 26.28
N PHE A 114 -6.09 6.13 25.11
CA PHE A 114 -5.66 4.81 24.67
C PHE A 114 -4.15 4.81 24.41
N GLY A 115 -3.73 5.44 23.32
CA GLY A 115 -2.34 5.44 22.89
C GLY A 115 -1.81 4.07 22.42
N PRO A 116 -0.56 4.03 21.93
CA PRO A 116 0.07 2.81 21.40
C PRO A 116 0.11 1.64 22.39
N GLU A 117 0.48 1.88 23.65
CA GLU A 117 0.58 0.86 24.69
C GLU A 117 -0.73 0.11 24.94
N TYR A 118 -1.87 0.81 24.78
CA TYR A 118 -3.18 0.18 24.90
C TYR A 118 -3.47 -0.75 23.72
N ILE A 119 -3.12 -0.32 22.50
CA ILE A 119 -3.26 -1.16 21.30
C ILE A 119 -2.39 -2.41 21.43
N LEU A 120 -1.17 -2.30 21.95
CA LEU A 120 -0.30 -3.44 22.20
C LEU A 120 -0.92 -4.45 23.18
N ARG A 121 -1.56 -3.97 24.25
CA ARG A 121 -2.28 -4.81 25.22
C ARG A 121 -3.49 -5.50 24.59
N LEU A 122 -4.25 -4.79 23.75
CA LEU A 122 -5.34 -5.37 22.98
C LEU A 122 -4.82 -6.45 22.00
N GLY A 123 -3.68 -6.21 21.36
CA GLY A 123 -3.01 -7.18 20.51
C GLY A 123 -2.64 -8.45 21.26
N GLN A 124 -1.99 -8.32 22.42
CA GLN A 124 -1.65 -9.46 23.29
C GLN A 124 -2.90 -10.27 23.68
N PHE A 125 -4.01 -9.59 24.00
CA PHE A 125 -5.28 -10.26 24.27
C PHE A 125 -5.79 -11.06 23.06
N ILE A 126 -5.80 -10.45 21.87
CA ILE A 126 -6.22 -11.14 20.63
C ILE A 126 -5.33 -12.34 20.33
N GLN A 127 -4.01 -12.22 20.52
CA GLN A 127 -3.11 -13.36 20.36
C GLN A 127 -3.45 -14.48 21.33
N HIS A 128 -3.69 -14.15 22.61
CA HIS A 128 -4.07 -15.15 23.61
C HIS A 128 -5.36 -15.87 23.22
N TYR A 129 -6.39 -15.12 22.77
CA TYR A 129 -7.62 -15.70 22.24
C TYR A 129 -7.36 -16.61 21.04
N ALA A 130 -6.59 -16.15 20.04
CA ALA A 130 -6.27 -16.92 18.85
C ALA A 130 -5.50 -18.22 19.17
N SER A 131 -4.61 -18.19 20.16
CA SER A 131 -3.79 -19.35 20.55
C SER A 131 -4.62 -20.57 20.95
N GLN A 132 -5.84 -20.36 21.46
CA GLN A 132 -6.76 -21.45 21.86
C GLN A 132 -7.22 -22.31 20.67
N TYR A 133 -7.17 -21.74 19.46
CA TYR A 133 -7.72 -22.34 18.25
C TYR A 133 -6.65 -22.66 17.19
N ILE A 134 -5.39 -22.28 17.41
CA ILE A 134 -4.30 -22.46 16.43
C ILE A 134 -3.96 -23.94 16.16
N GLN A 135 -4.30 -24.82 17.08
CA GLN A 135 -4.15 -26.27 16.95
C GLN A 135 -5.49 -26.99 16.70
N SER A 136 -6.57 -26.25 16.42
CA SER A 136 -7.90 -26.84 16.23
C SER A 136 -7.92 -27.83 15.06
N ASN A 137 -8.57 -28.97 15.25
CA ASN A 137 -8.80 -29.97 14.20
C ASN A 137 -9.76 -29.48 13.11
N ILE A 138 -10.45 -28.36 13.34
CA ILE A 138 -11.36 -27.73 12.37
C ILE A 138 -10.54 -26.72 11.53
N PRO A 139 -10.34 -26.97 10.22
CA PRO A 139 -9.46 -26.14 9.38
C PRO A 139 -9.86 -24.66 9.34
N SER A 140 -11.16 -24.36 9.27
CA SER A 140 -11.65 -22.97 9.23
C SER A 140 -11.37 -22.21 10.53
N LEU A 141 -11.50 -22.85 11.69
CA LEU A 141 -11.16 -22.25 12.97
C LEU A 141 -9.65 -22.00 13.08
N ARG A 142 -8.85 -22.94 12.58
CA ARG A 142 -7.39 -22.79 12.55
C ARG A 142 -6.96 -21.61 11.67
N GLN A 143 -7.55 -21.47 10.49
CA GLN A 143 -7.28 -20.35 9.57
C GLN A 143 -7.73 -19.01 10.17
N TYR A 144 -8.90 -18.98 10.81
CA TYR A 144 -9.37 -17.81 11.54
C TYR A 144 -8.39 -17.42 12.64
N ALA A 145 -7.99 -18.37 13.48
CA ALA A 145 -7.04 -18.17 14.56
C ALA A 145 -5.69 -17.63 14.05
N GLN A 146 -5.16 -18.23 12.98
CA GLN A 146 -3.91 -17.81 12.37
C GLN A 146 -3.98 -16.37 11.85
N ALA A 147 -5.08 -15.99 11.18
CA ALA A 147 -5.27 -14.62 10.72
C ALA A 147 -5.31 -13.62 11.88
N GLN A 148 -6.00 -13.93 12.98
CA GLN A 148 -6.03 -13.08 14.17
C GLN A 148 -4.67 -12.97 14.86
N GLN A 149 -3.94 -14.09 14.93
CA GLN A 149 -2.59 -14.10 15.48
C GLN A 149 -1.69 -13.16 14.68
N TRP A 150 -1.70 -13.24 13.35
CA TRP A 150 -0.94 -12.34 12.49
C TRP A 150 -1.37 -10.88 12.61
N ALA A 151 -2.68 -10.63 12.71
CA ALA A 151 -3.22 -9.28 12.92
C ALA A 151 -2.63 -8.61 14.16
N ALA A 152 -2.57 -9.34 15.27
CA ALA A 152 -2.02 -8.82 16.50
C ALA A 152 -0.48 -8.75 16.47
N GLN A 153 0.20 -9.74 15.89
CA GLN A 153 1.66 -9.73 15.75
C GLN A 153 2.16 -8.57 14.89
N ALA A 154 1.37 -8.09 13.93
CA ALA A 154 1.70 -6.91 13.13
C ALA A 154 2.00 -5.66 13.96
N TYR A 155 1.45 -5.57 15.17
CA TYR A 155 1.67 -4.45 16.09
C TYR A 155 2.61 -4.81 17.23
N THR A 156 2.52 -6.04 17.76
CA THR A 156 3.25 -6.39 18.99
C THR A 156 4.58 -7.08 18.72
N GLU A 157 4.68 -7.88 17.67
CA GLU A 157 5.82 -8.75 17.38
C GLU A 157 6.10 -8.87 15.86
N PRO A 158 6.45 -7.76 15.18
CA PRO A 158 6.74 -7.75 13.74
C PRO A 158 7.68 -8.83 13.23
N ASP A 159 8.74 -9.14 13.97
CA ASP A 159 9.71 -10.18 13.60
C ASP A 159 9.04 -11.56 13.49
N ARG A 160 8.23 -11.91 14.50
CA ARG A 160 7.49 -13.18 14.50
C ARG A 160 6.43 -13.23 13.40
N LEU A 161 5.81 -12.11 13.08
CA LEU A 161 4.88 -12.02 11.96
C LEU A 161 5.59 -12.40 10.65
N ILE A 162 6.74 -11.79 10.38
CA ILE A 162 7.51 -12.02 9.14
C ILE A 162 7.97 -13.47 9.05
N GLU A 163 8.54 -14.02 10.13
CA GLU A 163 8.95 -15.42 10.16
C GLU A 163 7.76 -16.35 9.87
N SER A 164 6.61 -16.07 10.48
CA SER A 164 5.39 -16.87 10.31
C SER A 164 4.85 -16.77 8.88
N LEU A 165 4.83 -15.58 8.28
CA LEU A 165 4.39 -15.37 6.90
C LEU A 165 5.37 -16.00 5.90
N ALA A 166 6.68 -15.82 6.09
CA ALA A 166 7.72 -16.42 5.25
C ALA A 166 7.65 -17.95 5.29
N SER A 167 7.33 -18.55 6.45
CA SER A 167 7.16 -20.01 6.55
C SER A 167 6.03 -20.56 5.68
N GLN A 168 5.01 -19.75 5.35
CA GLN A 168 3.93 -20.15 4.44
C GLN A 168 4.41 -20.32 3.00
N TYR A 169 5.57 -19.75 2.66
CA TYR A 169 6.22 -19.90 1.36
C TYR A 169 7.31 -20.97 1.35
N SER A 170 7.59 -21.64 2.47
CA SER A 170 8.60 -22.72 2.54
C SER A 170 8.34 -23.87 1.54
N GLN A 171 7.07 -24.04 1.16
CA GLN A 171 6.64 -24.80 0.00
C GLN A 171 5.89 -23.84 -0.94
N PRO A 172 6.03 -23.96 -2.26
CA PRO A 172 5.28 -23.15 -3.21
C PRO A 172 3.76 -23.23 -2.94
N PRO A 173 3.09 -22.14 -2.53
CA PRO A 173 1.67 -22.16 -2.23
C PRO A 173 0.85 -22.35 -3.51
N SER A 174 -0.40 -22.81 -3.35
CA SER A 174 -1.37 -22.80 -4.46
C SER A 174 -1.64 -21.37 -4.95
N GLU A 175 -2.20 -21.21 -6.15
CA GLU A 175 -2.53 -19.88 -6.69
C GLU A 175 -3.52 -19.12 -5.79
N ALA A 176 -4.56 -19.81 -5.29
CA ALA A 176 -5.53 -19.22 -4.35
C ALA A 176 -4.87 -18.78 -3.03
N GLU A 177 -3.97 -19.61 -2.52
CA GLU A 177 -3.22 -19.31 -1.29
C GLU A 177 -2.22 -18.16 -1.49
N THR A 178 -1.58 -18.09 -2.66
CA THR A 178 -0.72 -16.97 -3.05
C THR A 178 -1.49 -15.65 -3.01
N MET A 179 -2.69 -15.62 -3.58
CA MET A 179 -3.54 -14.43 -3.55
C MET A 179 -3.95 -14.04 -2.12
N ARG A 180 -4.30 -15.03 -1.30
CA ARG A 180 -4.66 -14.82 0.12
C ARG A 180 -3.49 -14.23 0.91
N LEU A 181 -2.29 -14.80 0.77
CA LEU A 181 -1.09 -14.33 1.45
C LEU A 181 -0.66 -12.94 0.97
N ALA A 182 -0.77 -12.63 -0.32
CA ALA A 182 -0.50 -11.29 -0.84
C ALA A 182 -1.47 -10.23 -0.25
N GLU A 183 -2.75 -10.55 -0.08
CA GLU A 183 -3.71 -9.65 0.55
C GLU A 183 -3.42 -9.42 2.05
N LEU A 184 -2.97 -10.47 2.75
CA LEU A 184 -2.52 -10.35 4.13
C LEU A 184 -1.26 -9.50 4.23
N LEU A 185 -0.29 -9.70 3.32
CA LEU A 185 0.88 -8.84 3.24
C LEU A 185 0.43 -7.39 3.05
N ASN A 186 -0.38 -7.06 2.04
CA ASN A 186 -0.92 -5.70 1.88
C ASN A 186 -1.61 -5.15 3.15
N THR A 187 -2.34 -6.00 3.86
CA THR A 187 -3.02 -5.61 5.09
C THR A 187 -2.07 -5.18 6.20
N PHE A 188 -0.88 -5.78 6.27
CA PHE A 188 0.13 -5.52 7.31
C PHE A 188 1.17 -4.47 6.94
N SER A 189 1.07 -3.84 5.76
CA SER A 189 2.06 -2.83 5.35
C SER A 189 1.99 -1.57 6.19
N GLU A 190 0.78 -1.13 6.55
CA GLU A 190 0.59 0.07 7.35
C GLU A 190 1.09 -0.09 8.79
N PRO A 191 0.70 -1.13 9.56
CA PRO A 191 1.20 -1.34 10.92
C PRO A 191 2.72 -1.28 11.04
N LEU A 192 3.43 -1.89 10.09
CA LEU A 192 4.88 -2.02 10.16
C LEU A 192 5.64 -0.72 9.88
N ASN A 193 4.96 0.29 9.33
CA ASN A 193 5.50 1.62 9.08
C ASN A 193 5.17 2.63 10.20
N LEU A 194 4.44 2.23 11.24
CA LEU A 194 4.08 3.11 12.34
C LEU A 194 5.26 3.30 13.30
N ASP A 195 5.56 4.56 13.64
CA ASP A 195 6.70 4.94 14.49
C ASP A 195 6.69 4.29 15.89
N TRP A 196 5.51 3.91 16.39
CA TRP A 196 5.34 3.30 17.71
C TRP A 196 5.31 1.77 17.70
N VAL A 197 5.29 1.15 16.51
CA VAL A 197 5.43 -0.30 16.38
C VAL A 197 6.92 -0.64 16.45
N PRO A 198 7.35 -1.64 17.24
CA PRO A 198 8.76 -1.97 17.44
C PRO A 198 9.36 -2.71 16.23
N THR A 199 9.39 -2.06 15.06
CA THR A 199 9.93 -2.61 13.81
C THR A 199 11.41 -2.27 13.70
N SER A 200 12.29 -3.27 13.67
CA SER A 200 13.70 -3.04 13.39
C SER A 200 13.93 -2.74 11.90
N VAL A 201 15.07 -2.14 11.56
CA VAL A 201 15.44 -1.90 10.15
C VAL A 201 15.47 -3.22 9.37
N GLU A 202 16.00 -4.28 9.99
CA GLU A 202 16.05 -5.61 9.37
C GLU A 202 14.64 -6.18 9.14
N THR A 203 13.74 -6.02 10.12
CA THR A 203 12.32 -6.38 10.04
C THR A 203 11.66 -5.70 8.84
N ALA A 204 11.82 -4.38 8.71
CA ALA A 204 11.23 -3.61 7.62
C ALA A 204 11.72 -4.08 6.24
N VAL A 205 13.04 -4.30 6.09
CA VAL A 205 13.64 -4.82 4.86
C VAL A 205 13.14 -6.22 4.54
N ASN A 206 13.11 -7.12 5.52
CA ASN A 206 12.63 -8.49 5.34
C ASN A 206 11.16 -8.52 4.94
N TYR A 207 10.34 -7.65 5.54
CA TYR A 207 8.95 -7.51 5.16
C TYR A 207 8.77 -6.98 3.74
N ASP A 208 9.49 -5.92 3.33
CA ASP A 208 9.42 -5.38 1.97
C ASP A 208 9.79 -6.42 0.90
N ARG A 209 10.82 -7.21 1.17
CA ARG A 209 11.23 -8.33 0.30
C ARG A 209 10.16 -9.41 0.21
N LEU A 210 9.57 -9.80 1.36
CA LEU A 210 8.50 -10.79 1.41
C LEU A 210 7.23 -10.28 0.71
N HIS A 211 6.86 -9.03 0.94
CA HIS A 211 5.74 -8.34 0.31
C HIS A 211 5.91 -8.32 -1.21
N THR A 212 7.05 -7.85 -1.70
CA THR A 212 7.38 -7.81 -3.14
C THR A 212 7.33 -9.21 -3.76
N PHE A 213 7.85 -10.22 -3.06
CA PHE A 213 7.79 -11.60 -3.52
C PHE A 213 6.34 -12.09 -3.63
N GLY A 214 5.55 -11.96 -2.57
CA GLY A 214 4.15 -12.37 -2.52
C GLY A 214 3.28 -11.68 -3.57
N ASP A 215 3.42 -10.35 -3.71
CA ASP A 215 2.71 -9.55 -4.71
C ASP A 215 3.07 -9.97 -6.14
N SER A 216 4.36 -10.20 -6.41
CA SER A 216 4.81 -10.66 -7.71
C SER A 216 4.26 -12.04 -8.06
N LEU A 217 4.23 -12.98 -7.10
CA LEU A 217 3.61 -14.29 -7.31
C LEU A 217 2.10 -14.16 -7.55
N ALA A 218 1.40 -13.28 -6.84
CA ALA A 218 -0.02 -13.03 -7.05
C ALA A 218 -0.31 -12.42 -8.44
N LYS A 219 0.51 -11.46 -8.89
CA LYS A 219 0.45 -10.92 -10.26
C LYS A 219 0.66 -12.00 -11.31
N PHE A 220 1.64 -12.89 -11.09
CA PHE A 220 1.88 -14.01 -11.99
C PHE A 220 0.66 -14.94 -12.08
N ALA A 221 0.06 -15.29 -10.93
CA ALA A 221 -1.14 -16.12 -10.85
C ALA A 221 -2.35 -15.47 -11.55
N ARG A 222 -2.47 -14.13 -11.50
CA ARG A 222 -3.51 -13.36 -12.21
C ARG A 222 -3.25 -13.21 -13.72
N GLY A 223 -2.10 -13.67 -14.22
CA GLY A 223 -1.75 -13.61 -15.63
C GLY A 223 -0.85 -12.43 -16.03
N ASP A 224 -0.54 -11.49 -15.13
CA ASP A 224 0.43 -10.42 -15.38
C ASP A 224 1.87 -10.96 -15.21
N ARG A 225 2.26 -11.81 -16.15
CA ARG A 225 3.56 -12.50 -16.13
C ARG A 225 4.71 -11.53 -16.35
N GLN A 226 4.54 -10.49 -17.16
CA GLN A 226 5.62 -9.57 -17.51
C GLN A 226 6.00 -8.68 -16.32
N THR A 227 5.04 -8.13 -15.57
CA THR A 227 5.34 -7.34 -14.38
C THR A 227 5.91 -8.22 -13.28
N ALA A 228 5.29 -9.39 -13.03
CA ALA A 228 5.77 -10.34 -12.04
C ALA A 228 7.21 -10.79 -12.27
N THR A 229 7.55 -11.21 -13.50
CA THR A 229 8.90 -11.67 -13.84
C THR A 229 9.94 -10.57 -13.74
N ARG A 230 9.61 -9.32 -14.10
CA ARG A 230 10.48 -8.16 -13.90
C ARG A 230 10.74 -7.87 -12.42
N GLN A 231 9.69 -7.83 -11.60
CA GLN A 231 9.82 -7.57 -10.16
C GLN A 231 10.64 -8.67 -9.48
N LEU A 232 10.35 -9.94 -9.77
CA LEU A 232 11.09 -11.08 -9.24
C LEU A 232 12.54 -11.09 -9.69
N SER A 233 12.84 -10.76 -10.95
CA SER A 233 14.23 -10.70 -11.42
C SER A 233 15.05 -9.65 -10.68
N ARG A 234 14.45 -8.50 -10.34
CA ARG A 234 15.10 -7.47 -9.52
C ARG A 234 15.30 -7.91 -8.08
N LEU A 235 14.27 -8.52 -7.48
CA LEU A 235 14.28 -8.96 -6.09
C LEU A 235 15.30 -10.09 -5.84
N LEU A 236 15.36 -11.07 -6.75
CA LEU A 236 16.18 -12.27 -6.61
C LEU A 236 17.64 -12.06 -7.04
N GLY A 237 17.89 -11.07 -7.90
CA GLY A 237 19.19 -10.88 -8.54
C GLY A 237 19.67 -12.11 -9.34
N PRO A 238 20.97 -12.16 -9.67
CA PRO A 238 21.55 -13.25 -10.47
C PRO A 238 21.51 -14.61 -9.78
N ALA A 239 21.54 -14.64 -8.45
CA ALA A 239 21.56 -15.89 -7.67
C ALA A 239 20.22 -16.65 -7.72
N ARG A 240 19.12 -16.00 -8.13
CA ARG A 240 17.77 -16.60 -8.19
C ARG A 240 17.31 -17.20 -6.86
N GLU A 241 17.76 -16.63 -5.75
CA GLU A 241 17.44 -17.08 -4.40
C GLU A 241 16.90 -15.92 -3.57
N LEU A 242 15.88 -16.20 -2.76
CA LEU A 242 15.35 -15.26 -1.77
C LEU A 242 15.41 -15.88 -0.39
N THR A 243 16.02 -15.16 0.54
CA THR A 243 16.01 -15.48 1.96
C THR A 243 15.40 -14.31 2.71
N VAL A 244 14.40 -14.59 3.56
CA VAL A 244 13.75 -13.63 4.46
C VAL A 244 13.94 -14.14 5.88
N GLY A 245 14.68 -13.39 6.69
CA GLY A 245 15.15 -13.86 7.99
C GLY A 245 15.94 -15.17 7.86
N THR A 246 15.48 -16.23 8.49
CA THR A 246 16.09 -17.57 8.43
C THR A 246 15.49 -18.48 7.35
N GLN A 247 14.46 -18.01 6.62
CA GLN A 247 13.71 -18.83 5.67
C GLN A 247 14.16 -18.61 4.24
N SER A 248 14.42 -19.70 3.51
CA SER A 248 14.62 -19.69 2.06
C SER A 248 13.28 -19.88 1.36
N LEU A 249 12.96 -19.02 0.39
CA LEU A 249 11.70 -19.03 -0.33
C LEU A 249 11.89 -19.66 -1.72
N PRO A 250 11.45 -20.90 -1.95
CA PRO A 250 11.55 -21.55 -3.25
C PRO A 250 10.72 -20.82 -4.31
N ILE A 251 11.28 -20.70 -5.52
CA ILE A 251 10.56 -20.16 -6.67
C ILE A 251 9.68 -21.25 -7.29
N PRO A 252 8.38 -21.02 -7.50
CA PRO A 252 7.51 -21.97 -8.20
C PRO A 252 8.03 -22.28 -9.61
N SER A 253 7.98 -23.55 -10.03
CA SER A 253 8.62 -23.99 -11.30
C SER A 253 8.12 -23.24 -12.54
N ARG A 254 6.83 -22.88 -12.60
CA ARG A 254 6.27 -22.07 -13.71
C ARG A 254 6.87 -20.67 -13.76
N VAL A 255 7.14 -20.08 -12.60
CA VAL A 255 7.78 -18.78 -12.47
C VAL A 255 9.24 -18.89 -12.85
N ALA A 256 9.96 -19.91 -12.37
CA ALA A 256 11.35 -20.18 -12.75
C ALA A 256 11.52 -20.33 -14.27
N GLN A 257 10.63 -21.07 -14.94
CA GLN A 257 10.61 -21.19 -16.41
C GLN A 257 10.38 -19.84 -17.09
N ALA A 258 9.43 -19.05 -16.61
CA ALA A 258 9.15 -17.73 -17.18
C ALA A 258 10.34 -16.76 -17.01
N LEU A 259 11.04 -16.84 -15.87
CA LEU A 259 12.24 -16.07 -15.59
C LEU A 259 13.40 -16.46 -16.52
N ALA A 260 13.60 -17.75 -16.78
CA ALA A 260 14.61 -18.25 -17.72
C ALA A 260 14.33 -17.79 -19.16
N ASN A 261 13.06 -17.87 -19.60
CA ASN A 261 12.66 -17.42 -20.94
C ASN A 261 12.78 -15.90 -21.15
N GLN A 262 12.87 -15.12 -20.07
CA GLN A 262 13.05 -13.66 -20.15
C GLN A 262 14.52 -13.29 -20.37
N GLU A 263 15.47 -14.08 -19.84
CA GLU A 263 16.92 -13.85 -20.05
C GLU A 263 17.34 -14.10 -21.51
N GLU A 264 16.69 -15.01 -22.22
CA GLU A 264 16.92 -15.21 -23.66
C GLU A 264 16.60 -13.95 -24.50
N LYS A 265 15.89 -12.97 -23.94
CA LYS A 265 15.46 -11.73 -24.62
C LYS A 265 16.12 -10.46 -24.10
N ILE A 266 17.22 -10.55 -23.35
CA ILE A 266 18.00 -9.36 -22.96
C ILE A 266 19.01 -9.06 -24.06
N TYR A 267 18.73 -8.02 -24.85
CA TYR A 267 19.66 -7.49 -25.84
C TYR A 267 20.43 -6.31 -25.27
N ALA A 268 21.76 -6.30 -25.45
CA ALA A 268 22.58 -5.14 -25.14
C ALA A 268 22.69 -4.26 -26.40
N TYR A 269 22.52 -2.93 -26.25
CA TYR A 269 22.71 -1.99 -27.35
C TYR A 269 23.94 -1.14 -27.10
N ARG A 270 24.85 -1.11 -28.07
CA ARG A 270 25.96 -0.14 -28.11
C ARG A 270 25.58 1.00 -29.04
N VAL A 271 25.38 2.18 -28.47
CA VAL A 271 25.13 3.40 -29.23
C VAL A 271 26.45 4.13 -29.42
N THR A 272 26.79 4.41 -30.67
CA THR A 272 28.03 5.10 -31.06
C THR A 272 27.67 6.35 -31.83
N VAL A 273 28.08 7.51 -31.33
CA VAL A 273 27.95 8.78 -32.07
C VAL A 273 28.95 8.72 -33.22
N GLN A 274 28.46 8.79 -34.45
CA GLN A 274 29.33 8.78 -35.63
C GLN A 274 29.80 10.18 -35.99
N ASP A 275 28.89 11.16 -35.89
CA ASP A 275 29.15 12.60 -36.03
C ASP A 275 28.05 13.41 -35.33
N GLU A 276 28.10 14.75 -35.44
CA GLU A 276 27.15 15.69 -34.83
C GLU A 276 25.68 15.48 -35.25
N THR A 277 25.44 14.69 -36.30
CA THR A 277 24.13 14.47 -36.91
C THR A 277 23.74 13.01 -37.03
N ALA A 278 24.53 12.06 -36.52
CA ALA A 278 24.26 10.64 -36.71
C ALA A 278 24.68 9.77 -35.52
N VAL A 279 23.78 8.85 -35.14
CA VAL A 279 24.03 7.80 -34.14
C VAL A 279 23.85 6.42 -34.77
N ARG A 280 24.74 5.50 -34.41
CA ARG A 280 24.66 4.09 -34.77
C ARG A 280 24.38 3.26 -33.54
N ALA A 281 23.22 2.60 -33.52
CA ALA A 281 22.89 1.61 -32.51
C ALA A 281 23.22 0.21 -33.04
N THR A 282 23.99 -0.55 -32.27
CA THR A 282 24.35 -1.95 -32.57
C THR A 282 23.78 -2.85 -31.49
N GLN A 283 22.99 -3.84 -31.89
CA GLN A 283 22.35 -4.79 -31.01
C GLN A 283 23.22 -6.03 -30.81
N PHE A 284 23.31 -6.50 -29.57
CA PHE A 284 24.04 -7.69 -29.16
C PHE A 284 23.11 -8.62 -28.37
N ASP A 285 23.31 -9.93 -28.51
CA ASP A 285 22.69 -10.91 -27.62
C ASP A 285 23.43 -11.04 -26.27
N HIS A 286 22.96 -11.93 -25.41
CA HIS A 286 23.56 -12.21 -24.10
C HIS A 286 24.94 -12.90 -24.18
N HIS A 287 25.34 -13.41 -25.36
CA HIS A 287 26.69 -13.90 -25.65
C HIS A 287 27.59 -12.84 -26.32
N ASN A 288 27.13 -11.59 -26.37
CA ASN A 288 27.82 -10.47 -27.00
C ASN A 288 28.04 -10.67 -28.52
N GLN A 289 27.24 -11.52 -29.16
CA GLN A 289 27.19 -11.63 -30.62
C GLN A 289 26.33 -10.52 -31.20
N MET A 290 26.87 -9.86 -32.24
CA MET A 290 26.15 -8.80 -32.94
C MET A 290 24.98 -9.38 -33.72
N LEU A 291 23.76 -8.93 -33.40
CA LEU A 291 22.55 -9.34 -34.07
C LEU A 291 22.18 -8.40 -35.23
N GLY A 292 22.55 -7.13 -35.14
CA GLY A 292 22.27 -6.13 -36.17
C GLY A 292 22.76 -4.74 -35.80
N SER A 293 22.81 -3.82 -36.77
CA SER A 293 23.13 -2.42 -36.52
C SER A 293 22.32 -1.50 -37.42
N GLN A 294 21.91 -0.35 -36.91
CA GLN A 294 21.19 0.68 -37.65
C GLN A 294 21.80 2.05 -37.36
N THR A 295 21.84 2.89 -38.40
CA THR A 295 22.32 4.28 -38.32
C THR A 295 21.14 5.21 -38.59
N SER A 296 20.91 6.17 -37.69
CA SER A 296 19.86 7.18 -37.82
C SER A 296 20.45 8.59 -37.72
N ARG A 297 19.90 9.51 -38.51
CA ARG A 297 20.27 10.94 -38.48
C ARG A 297 19.43 11.68 -37.44
N ILE A 298 20.08 12.53 -36.65
CA ILE A 298 19.45 13.41 -35.67
C ILE A 298 19.06 14.71 -36.41
N THR A 299 17.77 14.88 -36.69
CA THR A 299 17.25 16.18 -37.13
C THR A 299 16.85 16.96 -35.88
N VAL A 300 17.46 18.13 -35.65
CA VAL A 300 17.08 19.01 -34.54
C VAL A 300 15.86 19.84 -34.97
N PRO A 301 14.66 19.66 -34.39
CA PRO A 301 13.52 20.51 -34.73
C PRO A 301 13.63 21.83 -33.95
N ASN A 302 13.58 22.94 -34.67
CA ASN A 302 13.19 24.23 -34.11
C ASN A 302 11.67 24.21 -33.84
N ASN A 303 11.28 24.72 -32.67
CA ASN A 303 9.93 24.94 -32.13
C ASN A 303 9.27 23.82 -31.29
N GLU A 304 8.85 24.27 -30.10
CA GLU A 304 7.89 23.70 -29.14
C GLU A 304 8.09 22.22 -28.78
N LEU A 305 8.92 22.01 -27.75
CA LEU A 305 8.96 20.77 -26.97
C LEU A 305 7.59 20.52 -26.34
N SER A 306 6.72 19.80 -27.05
CA SER A 306 5.68 18.97 -26.43
C SER A 306 6.41 17.83 -25.71
N VAL A 307 6.77 18.05 -24.45
CA VAL A 307 7.23 16.97 -23.58
C VAL A 307 6.02 16.09 -23.31
N ASP A 308 6.05 14.85 -23.77
CA ASP A 308 5.07 13.84 -23.36
C ASP A 308 5.15 13.69 -21.84
N ILE A 309 4.14 14.20 -21.15
CA ILE A 309 4.07 14.14 -19.70
C ILE A 309 3.57 12.74 -19.33
N PRO A 310 4.28 12.03 -18.45
CA PRO A 310 3.83 10.79 -17.83
C PRO A 310 2.35 10.76 -17.43
N ASP A 311 1.65 9.63 -17.66
CA ASP A 311 0.35 9.39 -17.00
C ASP A 311 0.57 9.37 -15.48
N THR A 312 0.07 10.39 -14.81
CA THR A 312 0.36 10.66 -13.40
C THR A 312 -0.31 9.70 -12.44
N ARG A 313 -1.24 8.88 -12.94
CA ARG A 313 -1.89 7.81 -12.18
C ARG A 313 -0.93 6.67 -11.84
N ALA A 314 0.20 6.57 -12.56
CA ALA A 314 1.23 5.55 -12.39
C ALA A 314 2.52 6.07 -11.72
N ILE A 315 2.51 7.27 -11.13
CA ILE A 315 3.71 7.84 -10.49
C ILE A 315 4.02 7.14 -9.17
N ASP A 316 5.25 6.62 -9.03
CA ASP A 316 5.80 6.15 -7.76
C ASP A 316 5.90 7.33 -6.78
N ARG A 317 5.06 7.29 -5.73
CA ARG A 317 4.93 8.36 -4.74
C ARG A 317 6.22 8.57 -3.96
N THR A 318 6.90 7.51 -3.57
CA THR A 318 8.10 7.57 -2.74
C THR A 318 9.27 8.09 -3.57
N ARG A 319 9.38 7.63 -4.81
CA ARG A 319 10.42 8.10 -5.73
C ARG A 319 10.22 9.55 -6.13
N PHE A 320 8.97 9.96 -6.37
CA PHE A 320 8.66 11.37 -6.65
C PHE A 320 8.96 12.27 -5.45
N GLN A 321 8.65 11.82 -4.23
CA GLN A 321 9.03 12.54 -3.01
C GLN A 321 10.54 12.71 -2.90
N ASN A 322 11.31 11.65 -3.10
CA ASN A 322 12.77 11.71 -3.00
C ASN A 322 13.37 12.63 -4.07
N LEU A 323 12.90 12.56 -5.32
CA LEU A 323 13.37 13.48 -6.36
C LEU A 323 13.09 14.94 -6.02
N LEU A 324 11.93 15.25 -5.44
CA LEU A 324 11.62 16.61 -5.02
C LEU A 324 12.52 17.07 -3.86
N VAL A 325 12.73 16.22 -2.85
CA VAL A 325 13.61 16.53 -1.70
C VAL A 325 15.05 16.73 -2.15
N ASP A 326 15.55 15.87 -3.04
CA ASP A 326 16.96 15.83 -3.43
C ASP A 326 17.33 16.94 -4.42
N ASN A 327 16.35 17.43 -5.20
CA ASN A 327 16.62 18.32 -6.32
C ASN A 327 16.01 19.71 -6.20
N PHE A 328 15.13 19.98 -5.22
CA PHE A 328 14.48 21.29 -5.08
C PHE A 328 14.64 21.85 -3.67
N SER A 329 15.07 23.10 -3.60
CA SER A 329 15.15 23.87 -2.36
C SER A 329 13.76 24.25 -1.84
N VAL A 330 13.68 24.59 -0.56
CA VAL A 330 12.44 25.06 0.08
C VAL A 330 11.86 26.28 -0.64
N ALA A 331 12.73 27.18 -1.14
CA ALA A 331 12.31 28.35 -1.91
C ALA A 331 11.69 27.97 -3.26
N GLU A 332 12.32 27.04 -4.01
CA GLU A 332 11.78 26.55 -5.29
C GLU A 332 10.45 25.79 -5.09
N ILE A 333 10.28 25.06 -3.99
CA ILE A 333 9.01 24.42 -3.64
C ILE A 333 7.93 25.46 -3.29
N GLY A 334 8.31 26.56 -2.64
CA GLY A 334 7.45 27.71 -2.40
C GLY A 334 6.91 28.32 -3.70
N GLU A 335 7.77 28.50 -4.70
CA GLU A 335 7.36 28.99 -6.03
C GLU A 335 6.34 28.06 -6.71
N PHE A 336 6.44 26.74 -6.51
CA PHE A 336 5.46 25.78 -7.04
C PHE A 336 4.10 25.92 -6.35
N LEU A 337 4.08 26.15 -5.04
CA LEU A 337 2.84 26.35 -4.30
C LEU A 337 2.10 27.63 -4.76
N GLU A 338 2.84 28.71 -4.99
CA GLU A 338 2.29 29.95 -5.57
C GLU A 338 1.75 29.70 -6.98
N ALA A 339 2.54 29.05 -7.86
CA ALA A 339 2.14 28.75 -9.23
C ALA A 339 0.91 27.82 -9.32
N LEU A 340 0.66 27.00 -8.30
CA LEU A 340 -0.50 26.10 -8.22
C LEU A 340 -1.73 26.74 -7.54
N ASN A 341 -1.64 28.01 -7.13
CA ASN A 341 -2.62 28.73 -6.30
C ASN A 341 -2.94 27.98 -4.98
N LEU A 342 -1.92 27.49 -4.30
CA LEU A 342 -2.01 26.77 -3.02
C LEU A 342 -1.52 27.63 -1.84
N GLU A 343 -1.79 28.94 -1.86
CA GLU A 343 -1.38 29.85 -0.80
C GLU A 343 -2.01 29.46 0.56
N GLY A 344 -1.15 29.36 1.58
CA GLY A 344 -1.55 29.27 2.99
C GLY A 344 -1.74 27.88 3.59
N ALA A 345 -1.51 26.78 2.86
CA ALA A 345 -1.89 25.45 3.37
C ALA A 345 -0.77 24.61 4.02
N LEU A 346 0.53 24.80 3.73
CA LEU A 346 1.50 23.71 3.99
C LEU A 346 2.95 24.09 4.34
N LEU A 347 3.27 25.31 4.80
CA LEU A 347 4.67 25.66 5.10
C LEU A 347 4.88 26.19 6.53
N GLU A 348 5.24 25.30 7.45
CA GLU A 348 6.02 25.69 8.64
C GLU A 348 7.53 25.69 8.33
N PRO A 349 8.30 26.72 8.67
CA PRO A 349 9.73 26.73 8.39
C PRO A 349 10.45 25.60 9.15
N GLY A 350 11.05 24.63 8.40
CA GLY A 350 11.99 23.65 8.96
C GLY A 350 11.73 22.17 8.68
N ASN A 351 10.67 21.76 7.96
CA ASN A 351 10.40 20.33 7.70
C ASN A 351 9.97 20.01 6.25
N THR A 352 10.90 20.21 5.31
CA THR A 352 10.72 20.02 3.85
C THR A 352 10.18 18.63 3.44
N PRO A 353 10.66 17.50 3.99
CA PRO A 353 10.17 16.18 3.57
C PRO A 353 8.71 15.91 3.93
N ARG A 354 8.28 16.36 5.12
CA ARG A 354 6.87 16.26 5.55
C ARG A 354 5.97 17.11 4.67
N GLN A 355 6.41 18.30 4.30
CA GLN A 355 5.66 19.25 3.46
C GLN A 355 5.47 18.75 2.04
N ILE A 356 6.53 18.19 1.44
CA ILE A 356 6.47 17.56 0.13
C ILE A 356 5.50 16.37 0.14
N ARG A 357 5.49 15.58 1.23
CA ARG A 357 4.57 14.45 1.41
C ARG A 357 3.10 14.89 1.48
N GLU A 358 2.82 15.94 2.24
CA GLU A 358 1.49 16.52 2.39
C GLU A 358 1.02 17.21 1.10
N LEU A 359 1.91 17.91 0.39
CA LEU A 359 1.65 18.53 -0.92
C LEU A 359 1.27 17.49 -1.98
N ILE A 360 2.07 16.42 -2.11
CA ILE A 360 1.77 15.33 -3.06
C ILE A 360 0.43 14.66 -2.73
N SER A 361 0.16 14.44 -1.43
CA SER A 361 -1.13 13.88 -0.98
C SER A 361 -2.30 14.79 -1.35
N HIS A 362 -2.16 16.10 -1.13
CA HIS A 362 -3.18 17.10 -1.43
C HIS A 362 -3.47 17.22 -2.92
N LEU A 363 -2.43 17.30 -3.76
CA LEU A 363 -2.56 17.40 -5.21
C LEU A 363 -3.14 16.15 -5.85
N ARG A 364 -2.81 14.96 -5.32
CA ARG A 364 -3.37 13.70 -5.80
C ARG A 364 -4.87 13.59 -5.52
N ARG A 365 -5.33 14.00 -4.33
CA ARG A 365 -6.78 14.04 -4.00
C ARG A 365 -7.56 14.98 -4.93
N ARG A 366 -6.89 16.02 -5.46
CA ARG A 366 -7.49 16.98 -6.40
C ARG A 366 -7.21 16.65 -7.87
N ASN A 367 -6.56 15.53 -8.18
CA ASN A 367 -6.16 15.14 -9.53
C ASN A 367 -5.33 16.23 -10.27
N ARG A 368 -4.43 16.90 -9.55
CA ARG A 368 -3.56 18.00 -10.04
C ARG A 368 -2.07 17.69 -9.91
N LEU A 369 -1.71 16.41 -9.86
CA LEU A 369 -0.30 16.00 -9.74
C LEU A 369 0.49 16.33 -11.02
N ASP A 370 -0.17 16.32 -12.17
CA ASP A 370 0.35 16.66 -13.50
C ASP A 370 0.83 18.11 -13.56
N ASP A 371 0.11 19.02 -12.91
CA ASP A 371 0.46 20.43 -12.86
C ASP A 371 1.78 20.63 -12.11
N LEU A 372 1.98 19.91 -11.00
CA LEU A 372 3.24 19.93 -10.26
C LEU A 372 4.38 19.31 -11.07
N LEU A 373 4.15 18.17 -11.74
CA LEU A 373 5.16 17.52 -12.56
C LEU A 373 5.60 18.41 -13.73
N LYS A 374 4.67 19.10 -14.39
CA LYS A 374 4.96 20.09 -15.44
C LYS A 374 5.90 21.19 -14.94
N LEU A 375 5.61 21.74 -13.77
CA LEU A 375 6.45 22.78 -13.16
C LEU A 375 7.86 22.25 -12.85
N CYS A 376 7.96 21.02 -12.35
CA CYS A 376 9.24 20.38 -12.04
C CYS A 376 10.10 20.15 -13.31
N VAL A 377 9.48 19.64 -14.38
CA VAL A 377 10.13 19.42 -15.69
C VAL A 377 10.60 20.73 -16.29
N GLN A 378 9.78 21.78 -16.23
CA GLN A 378 10.14 23.10 -16.74
C GLN A 378 11.30 23.73 -15.96
N LYS A 379 11.31 23.60 -14.63
CA LYS A 379 12.32 24.21 -13.77
C LYS A 379 13.65 23.47 -13.83
N LYS A 380 13.64 22.13 -13.91
CA LYS A 380 14.84 21.28 -14.02
C LYS A 380 14.68 20.21 -15.09
N PRO A 381 14.85 20.57 -16.38
CA PRO A 381 14.67 19.64 -17.50
C PRO A 381 15.78 18.59 -17.60
N SER A 382 16.91 18.77 -16.90
CA SER A 382 18.04 17.85 -16.89
C SER A 382 17.86 16.62 -15.99
N ILE A 383 16.80 16.59 -15.18
CA ILE A 383 16.47 15.44 -14.31
C ILE A 383 15.70 14.41 -15.13
N ASP A 384 16.03 13.13 -14.96
CA ASP A 384 15.32 12.04 -15.62
C ASP A 384 13.96 11.78 -14.95
N TRP A 385 12.97 12.56 -15.35
CA TRP A 385 11.58 12.45 -14.89
C TRP A 385 10.86 11.20 -15.42
N SER A 386 11.37 10.57 -16.48
CA SER A 386 10.79 9.33 -17.03
C SER A 386 10.89 8.16 -16.05
N SER A 387 11.84 8.25 -15.11
CA SER A 387 12.04 7.30 -14.02
C SER A 387 10.89 7.25 -12.99
N LEU A 388 9.95 8.21 -13.04
CA LEU A 388 8.84 8.32 -12.10
C LEU A 388 7.63 7.43 -12.43
N ILE A 389 7.47 6.99 -13.67
CA ILE A 389 6.36 6.10 -14.06
C ILE A 389 6.70 4.69 -13.61
N GLU A 390 5.92 4.14 -12.68
CA GLU A 390 5.87 2.69 -12.52
C GLU A 390 5.40 2.08 -13.83
N ASN A 391 6.30 1.35 -14.49
CA ASN A 391 6.11 0.69 -15.79
C ASN A 391 6.41 1.50 -17.07
N TYR A 392 7.22 2.56 -17.05
CA TYR A 392 7.78 3.05 -18.33
C TYR A 392 8.68 1.97 -18.94
N VAL A 393 8.17 1.37 -20.03
CA VAL A 393 8.89 0.49 -20.92
C VAL A 393 9.19 1.37 -22.14
N PRO A 394 10.46 1.66 -22.49
CA PRO A 394 10.73 2.31 -23.76
C PRO A 394 10.09 1.45 -24.87
N PRO A 395 9.49 2.06 -25.91
CA PRO A 395 8.69 1.33 -26.90
C PRO A 395 9.45 0.09 -27.39
N THR A 396 8.79 -1.07 -27.38
CA THR A 396 9.41 -2.26 -27.95
C THR A 396 9.64 -2.07 -29.45
N GLY A 397 10.63 -2.75 -30.02
CA GLY A 397 11.22 -2.46 -31.33
C GLY A 397 10.31 -2.44 -32.56
N SER A 398 8.98 -2.54 -32.46
CA SER A 398 8.06 -2.17 -33.55
C SER A 398 7.38 -0.81 -33.32
N GLU A 399 7.07 -0.44 -32.08
CA GLU A 399 6.41 0.84 -31.72
C GLU A 399 7.39 2.02 -31.81
N PHE A 400 8.68 1.78 -31.54
CA PHE A 400 9.73 2.79 -31.77
C PHE A 400 9.90 3.09 -33.27
N PHE A 401 9.59 2.13 -34.15
CA PHE A 401 9.70 2.32 -35.61
C PHE A 401 8.52 3.12 -36.19
N GLU A 402 7.33 3.07 -35.59
CA GLU A 402 6.20 3.94 -35.99
C GLU A 402 6.40 5.39 -35.51
N LEU A 403 6.95 5.60 -34.31
CA LEU A 403 7.25 6.94 -33.78
C LEU A 403 8.34 7.66 -34.56
N VAL A 404 9.33 6.93 -35.12
CA VAL A 404 10.40 7.50 -35.95
C VAL A 404 9.94 7.79 -37.39
N GLN A 405 8.79 7.29 -37.83
CA GLN A 405 8.20 7.65 -39.14
C GLN A 405 7.19 8.80 -39.09
N LEU A 406 6.85 9.30 -37.89
CA LEU A 406 5.92 10.42 -37.68
C LEU A 406 6.61 11.74 -37.25
N VAL A 407 7.94 11.79 -37.31
CA VAL A 407 8.78 12.99 -37.19
C VAL A 407 9.61 13.11 -38.46
#